data_AF-A0A919AP92-F1
#
_entry.id   AF-A0A919AP92-F1
#
_cell.length_a   1.000
_cell.length_b   1.000
_cell.length_c   1.000
_cell.angle_alpha   90.00
_cell.angle_beta   90.00
_cell.angle_gamma   90.00
#
_symmetry.space_group_name_H-M   'P 1'
#
loop_
_entity.id
_entity.type
_entity.pdbx_description
1 polymer ?
#
loop_
_entity_poly.entity_id
_entity_poly.type
_entity_poly.pdbx_seq_one_letter_code
_entity_poly.pdbx_strand_id
1 'polypeptide(L)'
;MQIKPRKIWEKGTDLNKAWLEYATENERQKYLELNNHKMEFGNDIGRNIQLVGNLLNRPNQIENLKDELRNSLIQKLKKGDLLAFGYSIYPTLAGVASRIENEFWMLATCKWENDEAHSRFKAYHRIKIINPDLFPDLDLIPEIGRPSKAAIREKAILRCIDKIPEFELLTHKEKAELIRAEIKEENPDIDPYGPGYGDDVIKKQVNKILKSI
;
A
#
# COMPACT_ATOMS: atom_id res chain seq x y z
N MET A 1 23.15 11.19 -6.18
CA MET A 1 22.94 10.37 -7.40
C MET A 1 21.76 9.47 -7.10
N GLN A 2 20.58 9.74 -7.67
CA GLN A 2 19.37 8.98 -7.36
C GLN A 2 19.57 7.52 -7.74
N ILE A 3 19.40 6.61 -6.78
CA ILE A 3 19.55 5.18 -7.02
C ILE A 3 18.33 4.70 -7.79
N LYS A 4 18.57 3.97 -8.88
CA LYS A 4 17.49 3.42 -9.71
C LYS A 4 16.59 2.51 -8.85
N PRO A 5 15.25 2.68 -8.90
CA PRO A 5 14.28 1.88 -8.14
C PRO A 5 14.47 0.36 -8.21
N ARG A 6 15.03 -0.17 -9.31
CA ARG A 6 15.39 -1.58 -9.46
C ARG A 6 16.42 -2.07 -8.43
N LYS A 7 17.49 -1.29 -8.17
CA LYS A 7 18.54 -1.69 -7.20
C LYS A 7 18.01 -1.72 -5.77
N ILE A 8 17.04 -0.86 -5.49
CA ILE A 8 16.34 -0.79 -4.21
C ILE A 8 15.42 -2.02 -4.08
N TRP A 9 14.62 -2.28 -5.11
CA TRP A 9 13.74 -3.45 -5.19
C TRP A 9 14.49 -4.79 -5.00
N GLU A 10 15.67 -4.95 -5.61
CA GLU A 10 16.51 -6.16 -5.48
C GLU A 10 16.97 -6.44 -4.04
N LYS A 11 17.02 -5.43 -3.17
CA LYS A 11 17.41 -5.55 -1.75
C LYS A 11 16.23 -5.83 -0.81
N GLY A 12 14.99 -5.69 -1.27
CA GLY A 12 13.82 -5.85 -0.43
C GLY A 12 13.41 -7.30 -0.18
N THR A 13 12.56 -7.48 0.82
CA THR A 13 11.95 -8.77 1.19
C THR A 13 10.64 -8.96 0.43
N ASP A 14 10.41 -10.14 -0.14
CA ASP A 14 9.12 -10.45 -0.80
C ASP A 14 7.95 -10.25 0.15
N LEU A 15 6.82 -9.76 -0.38
CA LEU A 15 5.60 -9.50 0.39
C LEU A 15 5.15 -10.74 1.19
N ASN A 16 5.25 -11.93 0.59
CA ASN A 16 4.90 -13.22 1.19
C ASN A 16 5.78 -13.63 2.39
N LYS A 17 6.93 -12.99 2.59
CA LYS A 17 7.86 -13.23 3.71
C LYS A 17 7.95 -12.03 4.65
N ALA A 18 7.69 -10.83 4.14
CA ALA A 18 7.83 -9.57 4.86
C ALA A 18 6.99 -9.49 6.14
N TRP A 19 5.83 -10.15 6.18
CA TRP A 19 4.95 -10.13 7.36
C TRP A 19 5.60 -10.77 8.60
N LEU A 20 6.44 -11.79 8.41
CA LEU A 20 7.20 -12.41 9.50
C LEU A 20 8.55 -11.72 9.71
N GLU A 21 9.20 -11.30 8.62
CA GLU A 21 10.53 -10.69 8.68
C GLU A 21 10.54 -9.31 9.35
N TYR A 22 9.45 -8.55 9.25
CA TYR A 22 9.31 -7.25 9.92
C TYR A 22 8.40 -7.30 11.15
N ALA A 23 8.03 -8.50 11.61
CA ALA A 23 7.39 -8.70 12.91
C ALA A 23 8.41 -8.41 14.04
N THR A 24 7.90 -8.04 15.22
CA THR A 24 8.73 -7.95 16.43
C THR A 24 9.29 -9.33 16.78
N GLU A 25 10.40 -9.35 17.54
CA GLU A 25 11.02 -10.61 17.95
C GLU A 25 10.04 -11.50 18.72
N ASN A 26 9.26 -10.92 19.63
CA ASN A 26 8.26 -11.65 20.40
C ASN A 26 7.18 -12.28 19.52
N GLU A 27 6.68 -11.54 18.53
CA GLU A 27 5.68 -12.04 17.56
C GLU A 27 6.24 -13.17 16.69
N ARG A 28 7.49 -13.03 16.24
CA ARG A 28 8.20 -14.03 15.45
C ARG A 28 8.41 -15.31 16.25
N GLN A 29 8.88 -15.22 17.49
CA GLN A 29 9.05 -16.37 18.38
C GLN A 29 7.72 -17.08 18.64
N LYS A 30 6.66 -16.33 18.95
CA LYS A 30 5.30 -16.90 19.12
C LYS A 30 4.84 -17.68 17.88
N TYR A 31 5.08 -17.15 16.68
CA TYR A 31 4.77 -17.85 15.44
C TYR A 31 5.62 -19.13 15.27
N LEU A 32 6.93 -19.05 15.51
CA LEU A 32 7.83 -20.19 15.42
C LEU A 32 7.51 -21.29 16.43
N GLU A 33 7.15 -20.94 17.66
CA GLU A 33 6.73 -21.89 18.70
C GLU A 33 5.47 -22.65 18.30
N LEU A 34 4.47 -21.94 17.75
CA LEU A 34 3.24 -22.55 17.26
C LEU A 34 3.48 -23.43 16.03
N ASN A 35 4.41 -23.04 15.15
CA ASN A 35 4.68 -23.72 13.89
C ASN A 35 5.68 -24.90 14.02
N ASN A 36 6.64 -24.82 14.94
CA ASN A 36 7.72 -25.81 15.13
C ASN A 36 7.46 -26.84 16.24
N HIS A 37 6.29 -26.81 16.88
CA HIS A 37 6.00 -27.74 17.98
C HIS A 37 5.93 -29.19 17.47
N LYS A 38 7.07 -29.89 17.47
CA LYS A 38 7.15 -31.33 17.32
C LYS A 38 6.51 -31.97 18.55
N MET A 39 5.54 -32.85 18.31
CA MET A 39 4.86 -33.57 19.39
C MET A 39 5.84 -34.50 20.09
N GLU A 40 6.22 -34.17 21.33
CA GLU A 40 6.65 -35.18 22.28
C GLU A 40 5.38 -35.81 22.87
N PHE A 41 4.97 -36.97 22.34
CA PHE A 41 3.91 -37.75 22.96
C PHE A 41 4.46 -38.37 24.25
N GLY A 42 4.18 -37.73 25.38
CA GLY A 42 4.28 -38.36 26.69
C GLY A 42 3.16 -39.39 26.87
N ASN A 43 3.48 -40.54 27.47
CA ASN A 43 2.58 -41.68 27.72
C ASN A 43 1.44 -41.41 28.74
N ASP A 44 0.96 -40.17 28.89
CA ASP A 44 -0.09 -39.79 29.83
C ASP A 44 -1.43 -39.50 29.12
N ILE A 45 -2.33 -40.48 29.17
CA ILE A 45 -3.64 -40.49 28.50
C ILE A 45 -4.55 -39.32 28.93
N GLY A 46 -4.40 -38.82 30.17
CA GLY A 46 -5.18 -37.68 30.69
C GLY A 46 -4.74 -36.29 30.18
N ARG A 47 -3.45 -36.09 29.92
CA ARG A 47 -2.92 -34.87 29.27
C ARG A 47 -3.25 -34.84 27.78
N ASN A 48 -3.40 -36.02 27.16
CA ASN A 48 -3.61 -36.16 25.73
C ASN A 48 -4.94 -35.56 25.23
N ILE A 49 -6.03 -35.53 26.02
CA ILE A 49 -7.31 -34.96 25.55
C ILE A 49 -7.27 -33.42 25.48
N GLN A 50 -6.66 -32.75 26.47
CA GLN A 50 -6.44 -31.29 26.44
C GLN A 50 -5.41 -30.89 25.37
N LEU A 51 -4.37 -31.72 25.17
CA LEU A 51 -3.42 -31.57 24.07
C LEU A 51 -4.10 -31.72 22.71
N VAL A 52 -5.03 -32.67 22.52
CA VAL A 52 -5.80 -32.85 21.28
C VAL A 52 -6.74 -31.66 21.00
N GLY A 53 -7.43 -31.13 22.02
CA GLY A 53 -8.25 -29.92 21.87
C GLY A 53 -7.43 -28.68 21.47
N ASN A 54 -6.23 -28.53 22.03
CA ASN A 54 -5.29 -27.49 21.61
C ASN A 54 -4.72 -27.76 20.20
N LEU A 55 -4.45 -29.01 19.84
CA LEU A 55 -3.97 -29.42 18.50
C LEU A 55 -4.99 -29.17 17.40
N LEU A 56 -6.28 -29.40 17.65
CA LEU A 56 -7.35 -29.14 16.68
C LEU A 56 -7.56 -27.64 16.42
N ASN A 57 -7.30 -26.79 17.43
CA ASN A 57 -7.39 -25.34 17.30
C ASN A 57 -6.10 -24.68 16.81
N ARG A 58 -4.96 -25.39 16.78
CA ARG A 58 -3.66 -24.86 16.34
C ARG A 58 -3.65 -24.34 14.90
N PRO A 59 -4.20 -25.03 13.89
CA PRO A 59 -4.27 -24.50 12.53
C PRO A 59 -4.98 -23.14 12.49
N ASN A 60 -6.09 -23.01 13.22
CA ASN A 60 -6.83 -21.76 13.33
C ASN A 60 -6.02 -20.68 14.08
N GLN A 61 -5.29 -21.04 15.14
CA GLN A 61 -4.43 -20.11 15.87
C GLN A 61 -3.24 -19.62 15.02
N ILE A 62 -2.64 -20.49 14.21
CA ILE A 62 -1.55 -20.15 13.30
C ILE A 62 -2.05 -19.19 12.22
N GLU A 63 -3.18 -19.49 11.57
CA GLU A 63 -3.73 -18.61 10.53
C GLU A 63 -4.22 -17.28 11.13
N ASN A 64 -4.85 -17.26 12.31
CA ASN A 64 -5.21 -16.03 12.99
C ASN A 64 -3.98 -15.15 13.29
N LEU A 65 -2.91 -15.74 13.84
CA LEU A 65 -1.68 -15.00 14.13
C LEU A 65 -1.02 -14.49 12.84
N LYS A 66 -1.01 -15.31 11.79
CA LYS A 66 -0.48 -14.91 10.48
C LYS A 66 -1.25 -13.73 9.91
N ASP A 67 -2.58 -13.70 10.05
CA ASP A 67 -3.41 -12.58 9.62
C ASP A 67 -3.20 -11.33 10.48
N GLU A 68 -3.00 -11.47 11.78
CA GLU A 68 -2.59 -10.36 12.66
C GLU A 68 -1.27 -9.74 12.21
N LEU A 69 -0.25 -10.56 11.92
CA LEU A 69 1.07 -10.09 11.46
C LEU A 69 1.02 -9.46 10.06
N ARG A 70 0.24 -10.04 9.15
CA ARG A 70 -0.05 -9.46 7.84
C ARG A 70 -0.71 -8.08 7.98
N ASN A 71 -1.70 -7.96 8.86
CA ASN A 71 -2.35 -6.67 9.13
C ASN A 71 -1.38 -5.66 9.74
N SER A 72 -0.52 -6.07 10.67
CA SER A 72 0.54 -5.24 11.25
C SER A 72 1.51 -4.71 10.18
N LEU A 73 1.96 -5.56 9.25
CA LEU A 73 2.79 -5.16 8.12
C LEU A 73 2.10 -4.08 7.27
N ILE A 74 0.83 -4.28 6.94
CA ILE A 74 0.04 -3.33 6.14
C ILE A 74 -0.11 -1.99 6.87
N GLN A 75 -0.26 -1.98 8.20
CA GLN A 75 -0.29 -0.75 8.98
C GLN A 75 1.04 0.01 8.93
N LYS A 76 2.18 -0.68 9.01
CA LYS A 76 3.50 -0.07 8.85
C LYS A 76 3.69 0.56 7.46
N LEU A 77 3.19 -0.11 6.41
CA LEU A 77 3.20 0.41 5.04
C LEU A 77 2.29 1.64 4.86
N LYS A 78 1.11 1.67 5.49
CA LYS A 78 0.21 2.83 5.48
C LYS A 78 0.86 4.05 6.14
N LYS A 79 1.57 3.85 7.25
CA LYS A 79 2.25 4.92 8.00
C LYS A 79 3.53 5.39 7.33
N GLY A 80 4.10 4.59 6.43
CA GLY A 80 5.39 4.87 5.78
C GLY A 80 6.60 4.43 6.59
N ASP A 81 6.41 3.68 7.68
CA ASP A 81 7.48 3.08 8.47
C ASP A 81 8.25 2.03 7.63
N LEU A 82 7.54 1.39 6.70
CA LEU A 82 8.12 0.52 5.67
C LEU A 82 7.79 1.07 4.29
N LEU A 83 8.68 0.80 3.33
CA LEU A 83 8.50 1.17 1.93
C LEU A 83 8.22 -0.07 1.09
N ALA A 84 7.38 0.06 0.07
CA ALA A 84 7.11 -1.00 -0.88
C ALA A 84 7.47 -0.61 -2.32
N PHE A 85 8.02 -1.56 -3.06
CA PHE A 85 8.34 -1.42 -4.47
C PHE A 85 7.79 -2.62 -5.25
N GLY A 86 7.26 -2.40 -6.43
CA GLY A 86 6.69 -3.47 -7.26
C GLY A 86 6.49 -3.06 -8.71
N TYR A 87 6.11 -4.04 -9.52
CA TYR A 87 5.82 -3.83 -10.93
C TYR A 87 4.32 -3.65 -11.14
N SER A 88 3.92 -2.60 -11.86
CA SER A 88 2.51 -2.35 -12.15
C SER A 88 1.96 -3.43 -13.09
N ILE A 89 0.89 -4.11 -12.69
CA ILE A 89 0.09 -4.98 -13.58
C ILE A 89 -0.83 -4.11 -14.44
N TYR A 90 -1.48 -3.10 -13.83
CA TYR A 90 -2.39 -2.17 -14.50
C TYR A 90 -2.44 -0.81 -13.77
N PRO A 91 -2.48 0.34 -14.50
CA PRO A 91 -2.32 0.46 -15.95
C PRO A 91 -0.93 -0.02 -16.38
N THR A 92 -0.87 -0.63 -17.56
CA THR A 92 0.33 -1.30 -18.09
C THR A 92 1.41 -0.27 -18.40
N LEU A 93 2.22 0.08 -17.41
CA LEU A 93 3.31 1.03 -17.52
C LEU A 93 4.57 0.49 -16.85
N ALA A 94 5.63 0.44 -17.68
CA ALA A 94 7.03 0.24 -17.38
C ALA A 94 7.49 -1.17 -16.90
N GLY A 95 8.41 -1.76 -17.65
CA GLY A 95 9.24 -2.91 -17.23
C GLY A 95 10.25 -2.56 -16.13
N VAL A 96 9.88 -1.68 -15.19
CA VAL A 96 10.72 -1.16 -14.12
C VAL A 96 9.93 -1.18 -12.81
N ALA A 97 10.56 -1.68 -11.75
CA ALA A 97 9.99 -1.60 -10.41
C ALA A 97 9.77 -0.14 -10.02
N SER A 98 8.61 0.16 -9.44
CA SER A 98 8.23 1.50 -8.99
C SER A 98 7.88 1.46 -7.50
N ARG A 99 8.04 2.59 -6.81
CA ARG A 99 7.57 2.72 -5.44
C ARG A 99 6.04 2.66 -5.42
N ILE A 100 5.50 1.91 -4.49
CA ILE A 100 4.07 1.84 -4.21
C ILE A 100 3.77 2.90 -3.15
N GLU A 101 2.86 3.82 -3.48
CA GLU A 101 2.42 4.91 -2.59
C GLU A 101 1.81 4.36 -1.29
N ASN A 102 1.94 5.07 -0.18
CA ASN A 102 1.42 4.60 1.11
C ASN A 102 -0.11 4.48 1.10
N GLU A 103 -0.77 5.42 0.40
CA GLU A 103 -2.22 5.53 0.22
C GLU A 103 -2.80 4.31 -0.50
N PHE A 104 -2.03 3.66 -1.37
CA PHE A 104 -2.46 2.43 -2.04
C PHE A 104 -2.87 1.36 -1.00
N TRP A 105 -2.10 1.23 0.08
CA TRP A 105 -2.32 0.21 1.11
C TRP A 105 -3.57 0.46 1.95
N MET A 106 -4.16 1.66 1.92
CA MET A 106 -5.41 1.96 2.61
C MET A 106 -6.58 1.11 2.11
N LEU A 107 -6.61 0.85 0.80
CA LEU A 107 -7.71 0.17 0.11
C LEU A 107 -7.25 -1.08 -0.64
N ALA A 108 -6.01 -1.51 -0.43
CA ALA A 108 -5.44 -2.64 -1.15
C ALA A 108 -5.85 -3.98 -0.52
N THR A 109 -6.17 -4.94 -1.38
CA THR A 109 -6.28 -6.37 -1.04
C THR A 109 -5.01 -7.09 -1.50
N CYS A 110 -4.37 -7.81 -0.59
CA CYS A 110 -3.15 -8.55 -0.87
C CYS A 110 -3.44 -10.01 -1.21
N LYS A 111 -2.90 -10.49 -2.33
CA LYS A 111 -2.83 -11.92 -2.66
C LYS A 111 -1.42 -12.41 -2.29
N TRP A 112 -1.26 -12.76 -1.02
CA TRP A 112 0.03 -13.10 -0.41
C TRP A 112 0.79 -14.19 -1.16
N GLU A 113 0.09 -15.23 -1.64
CA GLU A 113 0.71 -16.37 -2.32
C GLU A 113 1.38 -15.98 -3.65
N ASN A 114 0.89 -14.93 -4.30
CA ASN A 114 1.37 -14.48 -5.61
C ASN A 114 2.26 -13.23 -5.53
N ASP A 115 2.56 -12.73 -4.32
CA ASP A 115 3.23 -11.45 -4.12
C ASP A 115 2.56 -10.29 -4.87
N GLU A 116 1.22 -10.28 -4.88
CA GLU A 116 0.41 -9.27 -5.54
C GLU A 116 -0.42 -8.45 -4.55
N ALA A 117 -0.67 -7.20 -4.90
CA ALA A 117 -1.62 -6.35 -4.22
C ALA A 117 -2.46 -5.59 -5.23
N HIS A 118 -3.75 -5.48 -4.95
CA HIS A 118 -4.75 -4.94 -5.85
C HIS A 118 -5.57 -3.87 -5.14
N SER A 119 -5.80 -2.74 -5.82
CA SER A 119 -6.77 -1.71 -5.44
C SER A 119 -7.74 -1.52 -6.61
N ARG A 120 -8.80 -0.71 -6.43
CA ARG A 120 -9.77 -0.41 -7.51
C ARG A 120 -9.11 0.11 -8.80
N PHE A 121 -7.97 0.79 -8.70
CA PHE A 121 -7.37 1.52 -9.82
C PHE A 121 -5.96 1.08 -10.21
N LYS A 122 -5.27 0.37 -9.32
CA LYS A 122 -3.87 -0.05 -9.50
C LYS A 122 -3.70 -1.47 -9.00
N ALA A 123 -2.85 -2.24 -9.67
CA ALA A 123 -2.42 -3.54 -9.21
C ALA A 123 -0.91 -3.67 -9.37
N TYR A 124 -0.26 -4.31 -8.41
CA TYR A 124 1.17 -4.54 -8.40
C TYR A 124 1.49 -6.01 -8.20
N HIS A 125 2.58 -6.48 -8.79
CA HIS A 125 3.13 -7.82 -8.60
C HIS A 125 4.64 -7.75 -8.27
N ARG A 126 5.19 -8.88 -7.79
CA ARG A 126 6.59 -9.00 -7.37
C ARG A 126 6.95 -7.93 -6.36
N ILE A 127 6.10 -7.76 -5.35
CA ILE A 127 6.23 -6.68 -4.38
C ILE A 127 7.36 -7.00 -3.41
N LYS A 128 8.25 -6.02 -3.21
CA LYS A 128 9.37 -6.06 -2.28
C LYS A 128 9.20 -4.97 -1.23
N ILE A 129 9.34 -5.35 0.03
CA ILE A 129 9.20 -4.48 1.21
C ILE A 129 10.58 -4.19 1.79
N ILE A 130 10.81 -2.92 2.12
CA ILE A 130 12.10 -2.39 2.55
C ILE A 130 11.89 -1.61 3.83
N ASN A 131 12.72 -1.91 4.83
CA ASN A 131 12.91 -1.03 5.97
C ASN A 131 13.96 0.05 5.59
N PRO A 132 13.58 1.34 5.50
CA PRO A 132 14.52 2.40 5.14
C PRO A 132 15.70 2.52 6.13
N ASP A 133 15.50 2.19 7.41
CA ASP A 133 16.55 2.28 8.43
C ASP A 133 17.71 1.30 8.19
N LEU A 134 17.45 0.18 7.49
CA LEU A 134 18.48 -0.81 7.14
C LEU A 134 19.33 -0.39 5.95
N PHE A 135 18.89 0.64 5.21
CA PHE A 135 19.55 1.09 4.00
C PHE A 135 19.68 2.62 3.95
N PRO A 136 20.36 3.24 4.92
CA PRO A 136 20.49 4.70 5.00
C PRO A 136 21.25 5.30 3.80
N ASP A 137 22.12 4.52 3.17
CA ASP A 137 22.90 4.93 1.99
C ASP A 137 22.07 4.92 0.70
N LEU A 138 20.93 4.22 0.71
CA LEU A 138 20.02 4.34 -0.40
C LEU A 138 19.39 5.72 -0.26
N ASP A 139 19.49 6.54 -1.31
CA ASP A 139 18.72 7.78 -1.48
C ASP A 139 17.23 7.42 -1.68
N LEU A 140 16.69 6.70 -0.69
CA LEU A 140 15.30 6.49 -0.39
C LEU A 140 14.83 7.80 0.20
N ILE A 141 15.02 8.92 -0.53
CA ILE A 141 14.22 10.10 -0.28
C ILE A 141 12.83 9.54 -0.29
N PRO A 142 12.15 9.48 0.85
CA PRO A 142 10.75 9.24 0.76
C PRO A 142 10.32 10.46 -0.04
N GLU A 143 9.68 10.28 -1.19
CA GLU A 143 8.57 11.17 -1.49
C GLU A 143 7.68 11.07 -0.23
N ILE A 144 8.03 11.86 0.78
CA ILE A 144 7.28 12.11 1.98
C ILE A 144 6.12 12.91 1.42
N GLY A 145 4.96 12.27 1.38
CA GLY A 145 3.68 12.97 1.40
C GLY A 145 3.42 13.98 0.30
N ARG A 146 4.07 13.89 -0.88
CA ARG A 146 3.57 14.60 -2.07
C ARG A 146 2.75 13.61 -2.89
N PRO A 147 1.43 13.53 -2.68
CA PRO A 147 0.56 12.74 -3.55
C PRO A 147 0.88 13.07 -5.01
N SER A 148 0.87 12.06 -5.88
CA SER A 148 1.14 12.30 -7.30
C SER A 148 0.25 13.43 -7.83
N LYS A 149 0.72 14.21 -8.81
CA LYS A 149 -0.09 15.30 -9.38
C LYS A 149 -1.49 14.81 -9.81
N ALA A 150 -1.59 13.55 -10.24
CA ALA A 150 -2.85 12.90 -10.55
C ALA A 150 -3.73 12.67 -9.31
N ALA A 151 -3.19 12.12 -8.22
CA ALA A 151 -3.90 11.95 -6.96
C ALA A 151 -4.34 13.29 -6.34
N ILE A 152 -3.50 14.33 -6.42
CA ILE A 152 -3.85 15.69 -6.01
C ILE A 152 -5.07 16.22 -6.77
N ARG A 153 -5.05 16.09 -8.11
CA ARG A 153 -6.19 16.50 -8.94
C ARG A 153 -7.44 15.69 -8.63
N GLU A 154 -7.33 14.38 -8.45
CA GLU A 154 -8.45 13.51 -8.17
C GLU A 154 -9.14 13.86 -6.85
N LYS A 155 -8.37 14.07 -5.78
CA LYS A 155 -8.90 14.51 -4.49
C LYS A 155 -9.59 15.88 -4.59
N ALA A 156 -8.97 16.83 -5.29
CA ALA A 156 -9.56 18.15 -5.50
C ALA A 156 -10.86 18.09 -6.33
N ILE A 157 -10.93 17.24 -7.35
CA ILE A 157 -12.14 17.02 -8.16
C ILE A 157 -13.28 16.46 -7.31
N LEU A 158 -13.00 15.42 -6.50
CA LEU A 158 -14.02 14.82 -5.63
C LEU A 158 -14.56 15.84 -4.61
N ARG A 159 -13.68 16.67 -4.03
CA ARG A 159 -14.12 17.75 -3.13
C ARG A 159 -14.96 18.81 -3.82
N CYS A 160 -14.62 19.17 -5.05
CA CYS A 160 -15.45 20.11 -5.81
C CYS A 160 -16.84 19.54 -6.09
N ILE A 161 -16.93 18.24 -6.41
CA ILE A 161 -18.21 17.53 -6.60
C ILE A 161 -19.03 17.55 -5.30
N ASP A 162 -18.40 17.26 -4.16
CA ASP A 162 -19.07 17.23 -2.86
C ASP A 162 -19.52 18.62 -2.39
N LYS A 163 -18.72 19.67 -2.63
CA LYS A 163 -18.99 21.05 -2.18
C LYS A 163 -19.97 21.80 -3.11
N ILE A 164 -20.03 21.44 -4.39
CA ILE A 164 -20.76 22.20 -5.41
C ILE A 164 -21.80 21.29 -6.06
N PRO A 165 -23.08 21.37 -5.65
CA PRO A 165 -24.15 20.50 -6.16
C PRO A 165 -24.32 20.51 -7.68
N GLU A 166 -23.94 21.60 -8.34
CA GLU A 166 -24.07 21.79 -9.79
C GLU A 166 -22.72 21.71 -10.50
N PHE A 167 -21.70 21.10 -9.87
CA PHE A 167 -20.35 21.03 -10.41
C PHE A 167 -20.33 20.49 -11.84
N GLU A 168 -21.18 19.50 -12.15
CA GLU A 168 -21.28 18.90 -13.48
C GLU A 168 -21.77 19.85 -14.57
N LEU A 169 -22.57 20.86 -14.21
CA LEU A 169 -23.17 21.82 -15.16
C LEU A 169 -22.20 22.96 -15.53
N LEU A 170 -21.14 23.14 -14.75
CA LEU A 170 -20.14 24.18 -14.98
C LEU A 170 -19.36 23.96 -16.29
N THR A 171 -18.88 25.05 -16.89
CA THR A 171 -18.00 25.00 -18.05
C THR A 171 -16.66 24.36 -17.70
N HIS A 172 -15.94 23.87 -18.71
CA HIS A 172 -14.62 23.28 -18.50
C HIS A 172 -13.63 24.26 -17.86
N LYS A 173 -13.74 25.55 -18.18
CA LYS A 173 -12.88 26.59 -17.64
C LYS A 173 -13.16 26.81 -16.15
N GLU A 174 -14.43 26.97 -15.79
CA GLU A 174 -14.85 27.15 -14.39
C GLU A 174 -14.47 25.94 -13.52
N LYS A 175 -14.69 24.71 -14.02
CA LYS A 175 -14.25 23.49 -13.34
C LYS A 175 -12.74 23.50 -13.09
N ALA A 176 -11.95 23.86 -14.10
CA ALA A 176 -10.49 23.89 -13.97
C ALA A 176 -10.03 24.94 -12.95
N GLU A 177 -10.64 26.13 -12.94
CA GLU A 177 -10.34 27.19 -11.97
C GLU A 177 -10.67 26.75 -10.53
N LEU A 178 -11.84 26.15 -10.31
CA LEU A 178 -12.23 25.63 -8.99
C LEU A 178 -11.30 24.52 -8.48
N ILE A 179 -10.96 23.56 -9.35
CA ILE A 179 -10.03 22.48 -9.01
C ILE A 179 -8.65 23.05 -8.67
N ARG A 180 -8.17 24.06 -9.41
CA ARG A 180 -6.89 24.72 -9.11
C ARG A 180 -6.93 25.46 -7.77
N ALA A 181 -8.04 26.12 -7.47
CA ALA A 181 -8.24 26.78 -6.18
C ALA A 181 -8.16 25.77 -5.03
N GLU A 182 -8.87 24.65 -5.12
CA GLU A 182 -8.79 23.56 -4.11
C GLU A 182 -7.38 22.98 -3.98
N ILE A 183 -6.67 22.78 -5.11
CA ILE A 183 -5.29 22.29 -5.09
C ILE A 183 -4.37 23.28 -4.35
N LYS A 184 -4.54 24.58 -4.61
CA LYS A 184 -3.73 25.64 -3.98
C LYS A 184 -4.05 25.79 -2.49
N GLU A 185 -5.31 25.65 -2.11
CA GLU A 185 -5.75 25.71 -0.72
C GLU A 185 -5.17 24.55 0.10
N GLU A 186 -5.23 23.31 -0.42
CA GLU A 186 -4.68 22.14 0.27
C GLU A 186 -3.15 22.04 0.19
N ASN A 187 -2.55 22.59 -0.86
CA ASN A 187 -1.12 22.48 -1.13
C ASN A 187 -0.55 23.85 -1.55
N PRO A 188 -0.33 24.77 -0.60
CA PRO A 188 0.10 26.14 -0.88
C PRO A 188 1.41 26.23 -1.67
N ASP A 189 2.28 25.23 -1.55
CA ASP A 189 3.58 25.18 -2.24
C ASP A 189 3.49 24.71 -3.70
N ILE A 190 2.32 24.29 -4.16
CA ILE A 190 2.09 23.86 -5.55
C ILE A 190 1.74 25.07 -6.42
N ASP A 191 2.30 25.09 -7.62
CA ASP A 191 1.83 25.93 -8.71
C ASP A 191 0.71 25.19 -9.48
N PRO A 192 -0.57 25.57 -9.28
CA PRO A 192 -1.70 24.89 -9.91
C PRO A 192 -1.84 25.25 -11.41
N TYR A 193 -0.97 26.10 -11.94
CA TYR A 193 -0.86 26.41 -13.38
C TYR A 193 0.36 25.76 -14.02
N GLY A 194 1.21 25.11 -13.22
CA GLY A 194 2.41 24.45 -13.69
C GLY A 194 2.14 23.15 -14.47
N PRO A 195 3.22 22.52 -14.99
CA PRO A 195 3.12 21.29 -15.77
C PRO A 195 2.35 20.19 -15.02
N GLY A 196 1.31 19.64 -15.67
CA GLY A 196 0.42 18.63 -15.09
C GLY A 196 -0.91 19.16 -14.54
N TYR A 197 -1.12 20.47 -14.50
CA TYR A 197 -2.40 21.08 -14.08
C TYR A 197 -3.04 21.93 -15.18
N GLY A 198 -2.65 21.71 -16.44
CA GLY A 198 -3.26 22.38 -17.60
C GLY A 198 -4.73 21.98 -17.79
N ASP A 199 -5.49 22.86 -18.45
CA ASP A 199 -6.94 22.69 -18.66
C ASP A 199 -7.29 21.33 -19.27
N ASP A 200 -6.56 20.89 -20.28
CA ASP A 200 -6.79 19.60 -20.94
C ASP A 200 -6.53 18.40 -20.03
N VAL A 201 -5.54 18.50 -19.13
CA VAL A 201 -5.22 17.43 -18.18
C VAL A 201 -6.31 17.32 -17.13
N ILE A 202 -6.76 18.47 -16.60
CA ILE A 202 -7.86 18.54 -15.66
C ILE A 202 -9.15 18.04 -16.32
N LYS A 203 -9.48 18.50 -17.52
CA LYS A 203 -10.65 18.08 -18.30
C LYS A 203 -10.69 16.57 -18.50
N LYS A 204 -9.57 15.96 -18.90
CA LYS A 204 -9.46 14.49 -19.05
C LYS A 204 -9.73 13.76 -17.74
N GLN A 205 -9.17 14.25 -16.63
CA GLN A 205 -9.36 13.63 -15.31
C GLN A 205 -10.79 13.80 -14.79
N VAL A 206 -11.39 14.98 -14.92
CA VAL A 206 -12.79 15.24 -14.56
C VAL A 206 -13.72 14.31 -15.32
N ASN A 207 -13.58 14.23 -16.65
CA ASN A 207 -14.40 13.34 -17.46
C ASN A 207 -14.23 11.86 -17.09
N LYS A 208 -13.03 11.46 -16.64
CA LYS A 208 -12.79 10.09 -16.17
C LYS A 208 -13.52 9.82 -14.85
N ILE A 209 -13.47 10.76 -13.91
CA ILE A 209 -14.09 10.63 -12.58
C ILE A 209 -15.62 10.65 -12.69
N LEU A 210 -16.20 11.62 -13.42
CA LEU A 210 -17.65 11.72 -13.61
C LEU A 210 -18.25 10.50 -14.32
N LYS A 211 -17.49 9.81 -15.19
CA LYS A 211 -17.92 8.54 -15.81
C LYS A 211 -17.87 7.33 -14.88
N SER A 212 -17.23 7.47 -13.72
CA SER A 212 -16.97 6.39 -12.77
C SER A 212 -17.84 6.47 -11.51
N ILE A 213 -18.64 7.53 -11.39
CA ILE A 213 -19.67 7.80 -10.38
C ILE A 213 -21.01 7.50 -11.04
#